data_AF-A0A9D4KNX6-F1
#
_entry.id   AF-A0A9D4KNX6-F1
#
_cell.length_a   1.000
_cell.length_b   1.000
_cell.length_c   1.000
_cell.angle_alpha   90.00
_cell.angle_beta   90.00
_cell.angle_gamma   90.00
#
_symmetry.space_group_name_H-M   'P 1'
#
loop_
_entity.id
_entity.type
_entity.pdbx_description
1 polymer ?
#
loop_
_entity_poly.entity_id
_entity_poly.type
_entity_poly.pdbx_seq_one_letter_code
_entity_poly.pdbx_strand_id
1 'polypeptide(L)'
;MGACAMEHMPETVREEFEVNGNFVVKKTKKRFSIMPIDQAHEHNNEMVKGSGGAVGLTDYPTAIRKWIIEEQEQARIINEFEGLQLQKEICHEETSNHLIKFQKKPSSLIAKLEEKENRFIETGKELLTIDNHDVCNGNIVQFISTLEKVGQKKNCV
;
A
#
# COMPACT_ATOMS: atom_id res chain seq x y z
N MET A 1 1.14 7.41 -6.08
CA MET A 1 2.60 7.24 -6.19
C MET A 1 2.88 6.68 -7.57
N GLY A 2 3.71 7.31 -8.41
CA GLY A 2 3.95 6.74 -9.75
C GLY A 2 4.84 7.55 -10.71
N ALA A 3 4.98 8.87 -10.53
CA ALA A 3 5.82 9.66 -11.45
C ALA A 3 7.33 9.43 -11.24
N CYS A 4 7.78 9.25 -9.99
CA CYS A 4 9.20 9.22 -9.63
C CYS A 4 9.91 7.89 -9.99
N ALA A 5 9.17 6.80 -10.23
CA ALA A 5 9.77 5.49 -10.52
C ALA A 5 10.14 5.29 -12.01
N MET A 6 9.53 6.06 -12.92
CA MET A 6 9.71 5.89 -14.38
C MET A 6 10.76 6.83 -14.98
N GLU A 7 11.21 7.88 -14.27
CA GLU A 7 12.19 8.86 -14.77
C GLU A 7 13.56 8.27 -15.08
N HIS A 8 13.92 7.14 -14.47
CA HIS A 8 15.23 6.49 -14.63
C HIS A 8 15.18 5.25 -15.56
N MET A 9 14.01 4.94 -16.12
CA MET A 9 13.85 3.80 -17.03
C MET A 9 14.25 4.18 -18.46
N PRO A 10 14.77 3.24 -19.27
CA PRO A 10 15.03 3.47 -20.68
C PRO A 10 13.79 3.96 -21.40
N GLU A 11 13.96 4.92 -22.33
CA GLU A 11 12.85 5.54 -23.06
C GLU A 11 11.96 4.53 -23.78
N THR A 12 12.55 3.44 -24.29
CA THR A 12 11.81 2.33 -24.90
C THR A 12 10.85 1.65 -23.93
N VAL A 13 11.23 1.48 -22.66
CA VAL A 13 10.38 0.89 -21.62
C VAL A 13 9.27 1.87 -21.23
N ARG A 14 9.55 3.17 -21.23
CA ARG A 14 8.55 4.21 -20.97
C ARG A 14 7.52 4.29 -22.09
N GLU A 15 7.94 4.28 -23.35
CA GLU A 15 7.05 4.25 -24.51
C GLU A 15 6.16 3.00 -24.50
N GLU A 16 6.72 1.84 -24.19
CA GLU A 16 5.94 0.61 -24.08
C GLU A 16 4.95 0.63 -22.91
N PHE A 17 5.29 1.27 -21.78
CA PHE A 17 4.41 1.40 -20.61
C PHE A 17 3.29 2.44 -20.82
N GLU A 18 3.60 3.59 -21.42
CA GLU A 18 2.68 4.73 -21.53
C GLU A 18 1.87 4.70 -22.83
N VAL A 19 2.47 4.27 -23.94
CA VAL A 19 1.91 4.39 -25.30
C VAL A 19 1.43 3.05 -25.82
N ASN A 20 2.30 2.03 -25.85
CA ASN A 20 1.96 0.75 -26.50
C ASN A 20 1.13 -0.15 -25.59
N GLY A 21 1.36 -0.09 -24.27
CA GLY A 21 0.58 -0.81 -23.27
C GLY A 21 0.80 -2.33 -23.26
N ASN A 22 1.88 -2.83 -23.85
CA ASN A 22 2.05 -4.26 -24.13
C ASN A 22 2.25 -5.14 -22.87
N PHE A 23 2.79 -4.57 -21.79
CA PHE A 23 3.03 -5.28 -20.51
C PHE A 23 2.24 -4.70 -19.33
N VAL A 24 1.21 -3.91 -19.62
CA VAL A 24 0.37 -3.28 -18.61
C VAL A 24 -1.11 -3.48 -18.94
N VAL A 25 -1.93 -3.60 -17.91
CA VAL A 25 -3.38 -3.60 -18.03
C VAL A 25 -3.95 -2.29 -17.51
N LYS A 26 -5.05 -1.85 -18.10
CA LYS A 26 -5.83 -0.71 -17.62
C LYS A 26 -7.10 -1.23 -16.99
N LYS A 27 -7.20 -1.16 -15.66
CA LYS A 27 -8.39 -1.64 -14.93
C LYS A 27 -9.63 -0.78 -15.21
N THR A 28 -9.43 0.51 -15.54
CA THR A 28 -10.49 1.47 -15.87
C THR A 28 -10.04 2.40 -16.98
N LYS A 29 -10.96 3.19 -17.54
CA LYS A 29 -10.63 4.22 -18.55
C LYS A 29 -9.89 5.46 -18.00
N LYS A 30 -9.60 5.49 -16.69
CA LYS A 30 -8.96 6.64 -16.03
C LYS A 30 -7.46 6.68 -16.33
N ARG A 31 -6.86 7.88 -16.28
CA ARG A 31 -5.45 8.12 -16.60
C ARG A 31 -4.47 7.34 -15.71
N PHE A 32 -4.85 7.04 -14.47
CA PHE A 32 -3.98 6.42 -13.46
C PHE A 32 -4.39 4.98 -13.10
N SER A 33 -4.97 4.23 -14.04
CA SER A 33 -5.43 2.85 -13.84
C SER A 33 -4.49 1.80 -14.44
N ILE A 34 -3.33 2.23 -14.96
CA ILE A 34 -2.33 1.39 -15.60
C ILE A 34 -1.58 0.61 -14.52
N MET A 35 -1.55 -0.70 -14.65
CA MET A 35 -0.89 -1.62 -13.73
C MET A 35 -0.08 -2.66 -14.52
N PRO A 36 1.13 -3.04 -14.07
CA PRO A 36 1.85 -4.17 -14.65
C PRO A 36 0.99 -5.45 -14.66
N ILE A 37 1.12 -6.27 -15.70
CA ILE A 37 0.35 -7.53 -15.85
C ILE A 37 0.49 -8.43 -14.63
N ASP A 38 1.70 -8.58 -14.08
CA ASP A 38 1.94 -9.43 -12.90
C ASP A 38 1.15 -8.94 -11.67
N GLN A 39 1.13 -7.63 -11.44
CA GLN A 39 0.41 -7.03 -10.32
C GLN A 39 -1.12 -7.15 -10.51
N ALA A 40 -1.60 -7.11 -11.75
CA ALA A 40 -3.01 -7.33 -12.04
C ALA A 40 -3.41 -8.80 -11.85
N HIS A 41 -2.54 -9.73 -12.24
CA HIS A 41 -2.71 -11.15 -11.92
C HIS A 41 -2.69 -11.39 -10.42
N GLU A 42 -1.81 -10.71 -9.66
CA GLU A 42 -1.77 -10.82 -8.20
C GLU A 42 -3.07 -10.32 -7.57
N HIS A 43 -3.60 -9.17 -8.03
CA HIS A 43 -4.85 -8.62 -7.54
C HIS A 43 -6.07 -9.47 -7.89
N ASN A 44 -6.15 -10.01 -9.11
CA ASN A 44 -7.21 -10.95 -9.48
C ASN A 44 -7.12 -12.25 -8.66
N ASN A 45 -5.89 -12.69 -8.39
CA ASN A 45 -5.65 -13.86 -7.58
C ASN A 45 -5.97 -13.65 -6.11
N GLU A 46 -5.98 -12.42 -5.58
CA GLU A 46 -6.36 -12.13 -4.19
C GLU A 46 -7.81 -12.54 -3.91
N MET A 47 -8.73 -12.40 -4.87
CA MET A 47 -10.11 -12.84 -4.72
C MET A 47 -10.24 -14.37 -4.59
N VAL A 48 -9.32 -15.10 -5.24
CA VAL A 48 -9.32 -16.57 -5.29
C VAL A 48 -8.47 -17.18 -4.18
N LYS A 49 -7.40 -16.48 -3.78
CA LYS A 49 -6.54 -16.80 -2.64
C LYS A 49 -7.24 -16.30 -1.38
N GLY A 50 -8.05 -17.15 -0.76
CA GLY A 50 -8.71 -16.86 0.53
C GLY A 50 -7.73 -16.45 1.64
N SER A 51 -8.20 -16.34 2.89
CA SER A 51 -7.48 -15.71 4.02
C SER A 51 -6.07 -16.24 4.36
N GLY A 52 -5.58 -17.31 3.70
CA GLY A 52 -4.22 -17.86 3.83
C GLY A 52 -3.27 -17.55 2.66
N GLY A 53 -3.67 -16.73 1.67
CA GLY A 53 -2.83 -16.35 0.54
C GLY A 53 -2.39 -17.56 -0.32
N ALA A 54 -1.21 -17.46 -0.95
CA ALA A 54 -0.65 -18.55 -1.75
C ALA A 54 -0.28 -19.79 -0.91
N VAL A 55 0.06 -19.59 0.37
CA VAL A 55 0.49 -20.67 1.29
C VAL A 55 -0.64 -21.66 1.54
N GLY A 56 -1.86 -21.15 1.78
CA GLY A 56 -3.05 -21.99 1.96
C GLY A 56 -3.44 -22.82 0.73
N LEU A 57 -3.01 -22.42 -0.47
CA LEU A 57 -3.20 -23.21 -1.69
C LEU A 57 -2.13 -24.28 -1.86
N THR A 58 -0.87 -23.99 -1.53
CA THR A 58 0.25 -24.91 -1.78
C THR A 58 0.31 -26.08 -0.80
N ASP A 59 -0.30 -25.94 0.38
CA ASP A 59 -0.28 -26.96 1.43
C ASP A 59 -1.16 -28.18 1.10
N TYR A 60 -2.13 -28.03 0.18
CA TYR A 60 -3.04 -29.10 -0.21
C TYR A 60 -3.03 -29.31 -1.74
N PRO A 61 -2.52 -30.44 -2.24
CA PRO A 61 -2.47 -30.73 -3.68
C PRO A 61 -3.86 -30.69 -4.36
N THR A 62 -4.92 -30.96 -3.61
CA THR A 62 -6.31 -30.87 -4.06
C THR A 62 -6.79 -29.43 -4.20
N ALA A 63 -6.29 -28.50 -3.38
CA ALA A 63 -6.58 -27.07 -3.49
C ALA A 63 -5.92 -26.46 -4.74
N ILE A 64 -4.68 -26.86 -5.06
CA ILE A 64 -4.00 -26.44 -6.30
C ILE A 64 -4.77 -26.92 -7.54
N ARG A 65 -5.20 -28.19 -7.56
CA ARG A 65 -5.97 -28.73 -8.72
C ARG A 65 -7.31 -28.05 -8.88
N LYS A 66 -8.01 -27.77 -7.78
CA LYS A 66 -9.25 -27.00 -7.80
C LYS A 66 -8.99 -25.60 -8.32
N TRP A 67 -7.94 -24.93 -7.85
CA TRP A 67 -7.58 -23.60 -8.33
C TRP A 67 -7.29 -23.55 -9.83
N ILE A 68 -6.49 -24.47 -10.37
CA ILE A 68 -6.17 -24.52 -11.81
C ILE A 68 -7.43 -24.69 -12.67
N ILE A 69 -8.43 -25.45 -12.19
CA ILE A 69 -9.68 -25.70 -12.91
C ILE A 69 -10.68 -24.55 -12.70
N GLU A 70 -10.82 -24.09 -11.45
CA GLU A 70 -11.77 -23.07 -11.03
C GLU A 70 -11.36 -21.68 -11.54
N GLU A 71 -10.06 -21.37 -11.66
CA GLU A 71 -9.58 -20.07 -12.17
C GLU A 71 -10.02 -19.83 -13.62
N GLN A 72 -9.93 -20.86 -14.49
CA GLN A 72 -10.34 -20.76 -15.88
C GLN A 72 -11.85 -20.56 -16.02
N GLU A 73 -12.64 -21.29 -15.22
CA GLU A 73 -14.10 -21.17 -15.23
C GLU A 73 -14.58 -19.87 -14.58
N GLN A 74 -13.94 -19.41 -13.49
CA GLN A 74 -14.21 -18.12 -12.87
C GLN A 74 -13.87 -16.97 -13.81
N ALA A 75 -12.73 -17.02 -14.50
CA ALA A 75 -12.36 -16.03 -15.51
C ALA A 75 -13.36 -16.01 -16.68
N ARG A 76 -13.84 -17.18 -17.14
CA ARG A 76 -14.88 -17.26 -18.18
C ARG A 76 -16.19 -16.61 -17.73
N ILE A 77 -16.67 -16.95 -16.53
CA ILE A 77 -17.93 -16.42 -15.98
C ILE A 77 -17.84 -14.90 -15.79
N ILE A 78 -16.72 -14.40 -15.25
CA ILE A 78 -16.50 -12.96 -15.04
C ILE A 78 -16.54 -12.23 -16.39
N ASN A 79 -15.82 -12.73 -17.40
CA ASN A 79 -15.77 -12.12 -18.73
C ASN A 79 -17.14 -12.16 -19.44
N GLU A 80 -17.88 -13.26 -19.29
CA GLU A 80 -19.26 -13.39 -19.80
C GLU A 80 -20.23 -12.39 -19.12
N PHE A 81 -20.04 -12.09 -17.83
CA PHE A 81 -20.91 -11.16 -17.09
C PHE A 81 -20.50 -9.67 -17.24
N GLU A 82 -19.22 -9.38 -17.38
CA GLU A 82 -18.71 -8.02 -17.65
C GLU A 82 -19.24 -7.47 -18.98
N GLY A 83 -19.47 -8.34 -19.97
CA GLY A 83 -20.14 -7.97 -21.23
C GLY A 83 -21.64 -7.65 -21.11
N LEU A 84 -22.30 -8.12 -20.05
CA LEU A 84 -23.75 -7.94 -19.83
C LEU A 84 -24.08 -6.75 -18.94
N GLN A 85 -23.15 -6.29 -18.09
CA GLN A 85 -23.34 -5.11 -17.23
C GLN A 85 -22.90 -3.82 -17.92
N LEU A 86 -23.82 -3.24 -18.70
CA LEU A 86 -23.87 -1.81 -18.91
C LEU A 86 -23.85 -1.08 -17.55
N GLN A 87 -22.79 -0.30 -17.32
CA GLN A 87 -22.67 0.78 -16.33
C GLN A 87 -22.81 0.39 -14.85
N LYS A 88 -21.69 0.00 -14.22
CA LYS A 88 -21.06 0.79 -13.14
C LYS A 88 -19.70 0.16 -12.82
N GLU A 89 -18.61 0.71 -13.36
CA GLU A 89 -17.28 0.49 -12.78
C GLU A 89 -17.31 1.14 -11.37
N ILE A 90 -17.78 0.40 -10.36
CA ILE A 90 -17.58 0.81 -8.97
C ILE A 90 -16.12 0.48 -8.69
N CYS A 91 -15.27 1.50 -8.80
CA CYS A 91 -13.91 1.43 -8.31
C CYS A 91 -13.97 1.03 -6.83
N HIS A 92 -13.32 -0.07 -6.43
CA HIS A 92 -13.31 -0.51 -5.02
C HIS A 92 -12.81 0.58 -4.06
N GLU A 93 -11.94 1.49 -4.53
CA GLU A 93 -11.48 2.68 -3.80
C GLU A 93 -12.55 3.77 -3.63
N GLU A 94 -13.57 3.80 -4.49
CA GLU A 94 -14.70 4.75 -4.43
C GLU A 94 -15.89 4.20 -3.63
N THR A 95 -15.77 3.02 -3.03
CA THR A 95 -16.81 2.56 -2.12
C THR A 95 -16.90 3.53 -0.95
N SER A 96 -18.10 4.08 -0.68
CA SER A 96 -18.36 5.04 0.41
C SER A 96 -17.67 4.64 1.73
N ASN A 97 -17.62 3.35 2.05
CA ASN A 97 -16.97 2.81 3.24
C ASN A 97 -15.43 2.99 3.27
N HIS A 98 -14.73 2.90 2.14
CA HIS A 98 -13.28 3.12 2.05
C HIS A 98 -12.95 4.61 2.21
N LEU A 99 -13.73 5.49 1.58
CA LEU A 99 -13.60 6.95 1.76
C LEU A 99 -13.92 7.36 3.19
N ILE A 100 -14.97 6.82 3.81
CA ILE A 100 -15.32 7.07 5.22
C ILE A 100 -14.21 6.56 6.16
N LYS A 101 -13.66 5.36 5.92
CA LYS A 101 -12.54 4.83 6.73
C LYS A 101 -11.28 5.67 6.53
N PHE A 102 -10.99 6.10 5.31
CA PHE A 102 -9.86 6.97 5.00
C PHE A 102 -10.01 8.33 5.67
N GLN A 103 -11.19 8.95 5.63
CA GLN A 103 -11.47 10.24 6.29
C GLN A 103 -11.49 10.15 7.82
N LYS A 104 -11.93 9.03 8.39
CA LYS A 104 -11.91 8.82 9.86
C LYS A 104 -10.50 8.76 10.44
N LYS A 105 -9.52 8.27 9.68
CA LYS A 105 -8.13 8.14 10.14
C LYS A 105 -7.46 9.50 10.45
N PRO A 106 -7.40 10.50 9.53
CA PRO A 106 -6.83 11.80 9.81
C PRO A 106 -7.65 12.54 10.87
N SER A 107 -8.99 12.49 10.85
CA SER A 107 -9.80 13.12 11.91
C SER A 107 -9.53 12.55 13.29
N SER A 108 -9.39 11.22 13.42
CA SER A 108 -9.02 10.59 14.69
C SER A 108 -7.59 10.93 15.12
N LEU A 109 -6.66 11.10 14.17
CA LEU A 109 -5.29 11.49 14.48
C LEU A 109 -5.23 12.94 14.95
N ILE A 110 -5.92 13.86 14.26
CA ILE A 110 -6.02 15.27 14.63
C ILE A 110 -6.65 15.39 16.03
N ALA A 111 -7.76 14.72 16.29
CA ALA A 111 -8.39 14.74 17.62
C ALA A 111 -7.45 14.25 18.74
N LYS A 112 -6.65 13.21 18.48
CA LYS A 112 -5.64 12.74 19.45
C LYS A 112 -4.48 13.70 19.63
N LEU A 113 -4.08 14.42 18.58
CA LEU A 113 -3.05 15.46 18.66
C LEU A 113 -3.57 16.73 19.35
N GLU A 114 -4.86 17.05 19.23
CA GLU A 114 -5.51 18.13 19.97
C GLU A 114 -5.71 17.76 21.44
N GLU A 115 -6.14 16.53 21.74
CA GLU A 115 -6.34 16.04 23.12
C GLU A 115 -5.03 15.96 23.91
N LYS A 116 -3.95 15.48 23.28
CA LYS A 116 -2.65 15.29 23.94
C LYS A 116 -1.66 16.45 23.73
N GLU A 117 -2.15 17.57 23.19
CA GLU A 117 -1.34 18.66 22.62
C GLU A 117 -0.35 18.16 21.54
N ASN A 118 0.11 19.06 20.67
CA ASN A 118 1.09 18.67 19.66
C ASN A 118 2.45 18.43 20.32
N ARG A 119 2.71 17.15 20.62
CA ARG A 119 3.92 16.65 21.28
C ARG A 119 5.25 16.98 20.56
N PHE A 120 5.21 17.45 19.31
CA PHE A 120 6.39 17.94 18.59
C PHE A 120 6.74 19.40 18.87
N ILE A 121 5.87 20.13 19.58
CA ILE A 121 6.09 21.54 19.96
C ILE A 121 6.71 21.63 21.36
N GLU A 122 6.65 20.55 22.14
CA GLU A 122 7.18 20.52 23.50
C GLU A 122 8.69 20.79 23.54
N THR A 123 9.07 21.86 24.23
CA THR A 123 10.47 22.26 24.41
C THR A 123 10.92 21.81 25.80
N GLY A 124 11.06 20.50 25.99
CA GLY A 124 11.52 19.86 27.22
C GLY A 124 13.02 19.50 27.18
N LYS A 125 13.65 19.41 28.35
CA LYS A 125 15.00 18.81 28.49
C LYS A 125 14.94 17.27 28.58
N GLU A 126 13.78 16.75 28.93
CA GLU A 126 13.57 15.32 29.10
C GLU A 126 13.20 14.69 27.77
N LEU A 127 13.76 13.50 27.52
CA LEU A 127 13.44 12.73 26.33
C LEU A 127 12.15 11.96 26.60
N LEU A 128 11.09 12.27 25.86
CA LEU A 128 9.76 11.69 26.03
C LEU A 128 9.42 10.73 24.89
N THR A 129 8.65 9.69 25.20
CA THR A 129 8.12 8.76 24.21
C THR A 129 6.87 9.34 23.53
N ILE A 130 6.82 9.26 22.20
CA ILE A 130 5.79 9.92 21.38
C ILE A 130 4.39 9.32 21.61
N ASP A 131 4.29 8.04 21.96
CA ASP A 131 3.03 7.31 22.10
C ASP A 131 2.34 7.61 23.44
N ASN A 132 3.04 7.44 24.56
CA ASN A 132 2.52 7.55 25.93
C ASN A 132 2.93 8.82 26.70
N HIS A 133 3.90 9.61 26.21
CA HIS A 133 4.42 10.81 26.88
C HIS A 133 5.20 10.49 28.18
N ASP A 134 5.72 9.27 28.29
CA ASP A 134 6.52 8.87 29.44
C ASP A 134 7.99 9.28 29.25
N VAL A 135 8.68 9.51 30.35
CA VAL A 135 10.12 9.77 30.33
C VAL A 135 10.87 8.52 29.88
N CYS A 136 11.69 8.64 28.83
CA CYS A 136 12.48 7.55 28.29
C CYS A 136 13.42 6.95 29.36
N ASN A 137 13.60 5.63 29.30
CA ASN A 137 14.55 4.92 30.15
C ASN A 137 15.97 5.50 30.00
N GLY A 138 16.69 5.65 31.11
CA GLY A 138 18.06 6.17 31.14
C GLY A 138 19.03 5.51 30.16
N ASN A 139 18.86 4.22 29.85
CA ASN A 139 19.68 3.54 28.83
C ASN A 139 19.46 4.14 27.43
N ILE A 140 18.22 4.45 27.07
CA ILE A 140 17.85 5.06 25.79
C ILE A 140 18.37 6.50 25.74
N VAL A 141 18.23 7.23 26.85
CA VAL A 141 18.76 8.60 26.98
C VAL A 141 20.27 8.62 26.74
N GLN A 142 21.02 7.74 27.41
CA GLN A 142 22.48 7.65 27.21
C GLN A 142 22.86 7.27 25.79
N PHE A 143 22.12 6.35 25.17
CA PHE A 143 22.33 5.95 23.78
C PHE A 143 22.14 7.13 22.83
N ILE A 144 21.03 7.87 22.94
CA ILE A 144 20.76 9.04 22.09
C ILE A 144 21.79 10.16 22.33
N SER A 145 22.15 10.46 23.58
CA SER A 145 23.20 11.45 23.88
C SER A 145 24.57 11.05 23.32
N THR A 146 24.87 9.75 23.25
CA THR A 146 26.11 9.26 22.63
C THR A 146 26.08 9.45 21.13
N LEU A 147 24.96 9.12 20.47
CA LEU A 147 24.76 9.35 19.04
C LEU A 147 24.86 10.83 18.68
N GLU A 148 24.26 11.70 19.48
CA GLU A 148 24.32 13.16 19.27
C GLU A 148 25.77 13.66 19.34
N LYS A 149 26.55 13.24 20.35
CA LYS A 149 27.97 13.58 20.46
C LYS A 149 28.79 13.08 19.27
N VAL A 150 28.48 11.89 18.76
CA VAL A 150 29.13 11.35 17.55
C VAL A 150 28.75 12.15 16.32
N GLY A 151 27.48 12.54 16.18
CA GLY A 151 26.98 13.38 15.09
C GLY A 151 27.64 14.75 15.08
N GLN A 152 27.74 15.42 16.24
CA GLN A 152 28.41 16.71 16.38
C GLN A 152 29.90 16.61 16.01
N LYS A 153 30.61 15.57 16.45
CA LYS A 153 32.01 15.34 16.07
C LYS A 153 32.22 15.11 14.57
N LYS A 154 31.24 14.51 13.89
CA LYS A 154 31.31 14.24 12.43
C LYS A 154 30.86 15.43 11.57
N ASN A 155 29.99 16.30 12.10
CA ASN A 155 29.52 17.51 11.42
C ASN A 155 30.37 18.75 11.70
N CYS A 156 31.45 18.63 12.48
CA CYS A 156 32.52 19.62 12.53
C CYS A 156 33.49 19.40 11.35
N VAL A 157 33.06 19.77 10.14
CA VAL A 157 33.92 20.04 8.97
C VAL A 157 33.62 21.43 8.49
#